data_AF-A0A952BSQ8-F1
#
_entry.id   AF-A0A952BSQ8-F1
#
_cell.length_a   1.000
_cell.length_b   1.000
_cell.length_c   1.000
_cell.angle_alpha   90.00
_cell.angle_beta   90.00
_cell.angle_gamma   90.00
#
_symmetry.space_group_name_H-M   'P 1'
#
loop_
_entity.id
_entity.type
_entity.pdbx_description
1 polymer ?
#
loop_
_entity_poly.entity_id
_entity_poly.type
_entity_poly.pdbx_seq_one_letter_code
_entity_poly.pdbx_strand_id
1 'polypeptide(L)'
;MRYPKEIITLANDSGFTTAREILKSVISGKIPSIDLLRRLYPGDLALIIQRDIELYTRETRNPDRKPREHQVNAPTDISDARSVAEISPTYQAVHSRILIGEIPEINELENIYGEYADFAHTVFRNFKRYKLFRKCGLPSAAHVNRVGAVSTIIDINDPGSRLYSAIAVGHDFIEDLLYKAVDEDGVHYSFKRYTEFVEKFIPEELRQGILILTNHYDIVVRHIAEYLDNYNLGLNKNSVYDSVKELLSEKGNDGVINGYLNSDDELPQSNIPSSIQEYAQKTLDLILDLPADKMKFEDIRWACYTELYLKDLAALSKKADNFRFFEIKSFDLSDNGHGIGSLSMDARIRNLLKQEAWAREGYQFNTEWAPINKRIMELNEDILVFAEYFVIKDLLELQSLQDFLISALYKIRRLDKIFYTD
;
A
#
# COMPACT_ATOMS: atom_id res chain seq x y z
N MET A 1 1.20 -20.63 5.17
CA MET A 1 1.58 -20.76 3.75
C MET A 1 2.00 -19.38 3.28
N ARG A 2 3.29 -19.17 2.94
CA ARG A 2 3.82 -17.84 2.65
C ARG A 2 3.23 -17.19 1.40
N TYR A 3 3.12 -17.96 0.32
CA TYR A 3 2.74 -17.44 -0.99
C TYR A 3 1.38 -17.99 -1.46
N PRO A 4 0.61 -17.22 -2.24
CA PRO A 4 -0.62 -17.69 -2.85
C PRO A 4 -0.41 -18.97 -3.68
N LYS A 5 -1.46 -19.80 -3.77
CA LYS A 5 -1.45 -21.04 -4.56
C LYS A 5 -0.99 -20.84 -6.01
N GLU A 6 -1.27 -19.68 -6.60
CA GLU A 6 -0.82 -19.34 -7.96
C GLU A 6 0.71 -19.32 -8.10
N ILE A 7 1.42 -18.71 -7.13
CA ILE A 7 2.88 -18.67 -7.12
C ILE A 7 3.43 -20.08 -6.91
N ILE A 8 2.86 -20.83 -5.98
CA ILE A 8 3.25 -22.22 -5.71
C ILE A 8 3.04 -23.09 -6.96
N THR A 9 1.92 -22.90 -7.66
CA THR A 9 1.61 -23.64 -8.90
C THR A 9 2.61 -23.28 -9.99
N LEU A 10 2.92 -22.00 -10.19
CA LEU A 10 3.93 -21.56 -11.15
C LEU A 10 5.32 -22.10 -10.81
N ALA A 11 5.68 -22.13 -9.53
CA ALA A 11 6.97 -22.66 -9.06
C ALA A 11 7.14 -24.16 -9.32
N ASN A 12 6.02 -24.89 -9.48
CA ASN A 12 6.01 -26.31 -9.84
C ASN A 12 5.95 -26.54 -11.37
N ASP A 13 5.87 -25.49 -12.19
CA ASP A 13 5.92 -25.61 -13.64
C ASP A 13 7.30 -26.10 -14.09
N SER A 14 7.34 -27.05 -15.02
CA SER A 14 8.59 -27.63 -15.54
C SER A 14 9.53 -26.61 -16.19
N GLY A 15 8.99 -25.51 -16.73
CA GLY A 15 9.74 -24.41 -17.32
C GLY A 15 10.23 -23.38 -16.30
N PHE A 16 9.73 -23.40 -15.06
CA PHE A 16 9.97 -22.35 -14.06
C PHE A 16 11.45 -22.10 -13.82
N THR A 17 12.23 -23.15 -13.59
CA THR A 17 13.68 -23.04 -13.36
C THR A 17 14.38 -22.37 -14.53
N THR A 18 14.02 -22.73 -15.77
CA THR A 18 14.59 -22.12 -16.98
C THR A 18 14.19 -20.65 -17.10
N ALA A 19 12.92 -20.32 -16.90
CA ALA A 19 12.43 -18.95 -16.96
C ALA A 19 13.10 -18.06 -15.90
N ARG A 20 13.32 -18.60 -14.70
CA ARG A 20 14.06 -17.93 -13.63
C ARG A 20 15.54 -17.72 -13.98
N GLU A 21 16.20 -18.69 -14.61
CA GLU A 21 17.58 -18.53 -15.11
C GLU A 21 17.68 -17.45 -16.19
N ILE A 22 16.69 -17.38 -17.08
CA ILE A 22 16.57 -16.32 -18.10
C ILE A 22 16.41 -14.97 -17.42
N LEU A 23 15.44 -14.83 -16.52
CA LEU A 23 15.21 -13.60 -15.74
C LEU A 23 16.51 -13.15 -15.04
N LYS A 24 17.18 -14.06 -14.32
CA LYS A 24 18.44 -13.79 -13.63
C LYS A 24 19.54 -13.29 -14.57
N SER A 25 19.62 -13.86 -15.77
CA SER A 25 20.58 -13.41 -16.78
C SER A 25 20.27 -11.98 -17.22
N VAL A 26 19.00 -11.70 -17.56
CA VAL A 26 18.55 -10.38 -18.01
C VAL A 26 18.79 -9.31 -16.94
N ILE A 27 18.37 -9.55 -15.70
CA ILE A 27 18.61 -8.57 -14.61
C ILE A 27 20.09 -8.41 -14.31
N SER A 28 20.92 -9.44 -14.53
CA SER A 28 22.38 -9.31 -14.38
C SER A 28 23.06 -8.59 -15.56
N GLY A 29 22.30 -8.06 -16.52
CA GLY A 29 22.83 -7.45 -17.73
C GLY A 29 23.54 -8.44 -18.67
N LYS A 30 23.20 -9.73 -18.57
CA LYS A 30 23.77 -10.81 -19.39
C LYS A 30 22.74 -11.28 -20.40
N ILE A 31 23.20 -11.57 -21.62
CA ILE A 31 22.38 -12.18 -22.66
C ILE A 31 22.27 -13.68 -22.35
N PRO A 32 21.07 -14.26 -22.17
CA PRO A 32 20.90 -15.70 -22.00
C PRO A 32 21.49 -16.48 -23.18
N SER A 33 22.04 -17.66 -22.92
CA SER A 33 22.53 -18.52 -23.99
C SER A 33 21.38 -19.02 -24.87
N ILE A 34 21.67 -19.27 -26.14
CA ILE A 34 20.66 -19.78 -27.07
C ILE A 34 20.11 -21.15 -26.61
N ASP A 35 20.95 -21.98 -26.02
CA ASP A 35 20.55 -23.30 -25.51
C ASP A 35 19.63 -23.20 -24.29
N LEU A 36 19.79 -22.17 -23.47
CA LEU A 36 18.87 -21.90 -22.36
C LEU A 36 17.51 -21.46 -22.90
N LEU A 37 17.50 -20.52 -23.86
CA LEU A 37 16.26 -20.03 -24.49
C LEU A 37 15.51 -21.14 -25.23
N ARG A 38 16.22 -22.06 -25.88
CA ARG A 38 15.63 -23.22 -26.59
C ARG A 38 14.87 -24.19 -25.68
N ARG A 39 15.07 -24.13 -24.36
CA ARG A 39 14.30 -24.94 -23.40
C ARG A 39 12.88 -24.41 -23.21
N LEU A 40 12.60 -23.16 -23.54
CA LEU A 40 11.25 -22.56 -23.49
C LEU A 40 10.70 -22.20 -24.87
N TYR A 41 11.57 -21.83 -25.81
CA TYR A 41 11.17 -21.26 -27.09
C TYR A 41 11.64 -22.14 -28.26
N PRO A 42 10.75 -22.46 -29.21
CA PRO A 42 11.08 -23.38 -30.30
C PRO A 42 12.04 -22.76 -31.33
N GLY A 43 13.02 -23.54 -31.78
CA GLY A 43 13.79 -23.32 -33.02
C GLY A 43 14.32 -21.89 -33.20
N ASP A 44 13.95 -21.27 -34.32
CA ASP A 44 14.39 -19.92 -34.71
C ASP A 44 13.86 -18.82 -33.80
N LEU A 45 12.77 -19.07 -33.07
CA LEU A 45 12.21 -18.06 -32.17
C LEU A 45 13.16 -17.77 -31.00
N ALA A 46 13.90 -18.77 -30.52
CA ALA A 46 14.91 -18.56 -29.50
C ALA A 46 15.99 -17.55 -29.95
N LEU A 47 16.34 -17.52 -31.25
CA LEU A 47 17.29 -16.55 -31.80
C LEU A 47 16.70 -15.13 -31.83
N ILE A 48 15.42 -15.00 -32.19
CA ILE A 48 14.73 -13.71 -32.21
C ILE A 48 14.61 -13.17 -30.78
N ILE A 49 14.16 -14.00 -29.84
CA ILE A 49 14.07 -13.65 -28.41
C ILE A 49 15.42 -13.23 -27.85
N GLN A 50 16.50 -13.95 -28.21
CA GLN A 50 17.85 -13.58 -27.78
C GLN A 50 18.23 -12.17 -28.26
N ARG A 51 17.92 -11.84 -29.52
CA ARG A 51 18.18 -10.52 -30.10
C ARG A 51 17.38 -9.43 -29.40
N ASP A 52 16.11 -9.67 -29.10
CA ASP A 52 15.26 -8.70 -28.39
C ASP A 52 15.77 -8.44 -26.96
N ILE A 53 16.19 -9.50 -26.26
CA ILE A 53 16.85 -9.39 -24.94
C ILE A 53 18.18 -8.64 -25.04
N GLU A 54 18.96 -8.88 -26.10
CA GLU A 54 20.22 -8.18 -26.33
C GLU A 54 20.00 -6.67 -26.55
N LEU A 55 19.00 -6.29 -27.35
CA LEU A 55 18.63 -4.89 -27.55
C LEU A 55 18.23 -4.23 -26.23
N TYR A 56 17.30 -4.86 -25.50
CA TYR A 56 16.89 -4.39 -24.17
C TYR A 56 18.10 -4.21 -23.24
N THR A 57 18.95 -5.24 -23.14
CA THR A 57 20.11 -5.23 -22.24
C THR A 57 21.09 -4.12 -22.61
N ARG A 58 21.30 -3.83 -23.90
CA ARG A 58 22.15 -2.72 -24.35
C ARG A 58 21.57 -1.36 -23.95
N GLU A 59 20.25 -1.19 -24.05
CA GLU A 59 19.56 0.07 -23.73
C GLU A 59 19.45 0.33 -22.22
N THR A 60 19.33 -0.73 -21.41
CA THR A 60 19.14 -0.62 -19.96
C THR A 60 20.40 -0.93 -19.16
N ARG A 61 21.54 -1.15 -19.81
CA ARG A 61 22.79 -1.52 -19.12
C ARG A 61 23.20 -0.41 -18.17
N ASN A 62 23.27 -0.73 -16.89
CA ASN A 62 23.92 0.08 -15.89
C ASN A 62 24.89 -0.81 -15.10
N PRO A 63 26.21 -0.64 -15.26
CA PRO A 63 27.22 -1.50 -14.63
C PRO A 63 27.27 -1.35 -13.11
N ASP A 64 26.74 -0.27 -12.55
CA ASP A 64 26.75 0.00 -11.12
C ASP A 64 25.60 -0.71 -10.39
N ARG A 65 24.57 -1.15 -11.13
CA ARG A 65 23.41 -1.85 -10.55
C ARG A 65 23.75 -3.28 -10.20
N LYS A 66 23.45 -3.66 -8.97
CA LYS A 66 23.58 -5.04 -8.50
C LYS A 66 22.20 -5.69 -8.41
N PRO A 67 21.98 -6.84 -9.07
CA PRO A 67 20.77 -7.61 -8.86
C PRO A 67 20.60 -7.92 -7.40
N ARG A 68 19.39 -7.71 -6.90
CA ARG A 68 19.05 -7.96 -5.52
C ARG A 68 18.98 -9.47 -5.26
N GLU A 69 19.60 -9.91 -4.17
CA GLU A 69 19.58 -11.30 -3.75
C GLU A 69 18.37 -11.61 -2.87
N HIS A 70 17.85 -12.84 -3.00
CA HIS A 70 16.80 -13.35 -2.13
C HIS A 70 17.31 -13.55 -0.71
N GLN A 71 16.48 -13.18 0.26
CA GLN A 71 16.69 -13.51 1.67
C GLN A 71 15.95 -14.81 1.98
N VAL A 72 16.58 -15.94 1.68
CA VAL A 72 15.96 -17.29 1.82
C VAL A 72 15.51 -17.58 3.26
N ASN A 73 16.15 -16.92 4.25
CA ASN A 73 15.82 -17.03 5.67
C ASN A 73 14.91 -15.90 6.16
N ALA A 74 14.28 -15.12 5.26
CA ALA A 74 13.34 -14.08 5.65
C ALA A 74 12.17 -14.71 6.44
N PRO A 75 11.78 -14.12 7.58
CA PRO A 75 10.66 -14.58 8.39
C PRO A 75 9.32 -14.61 7.62
N THR A 76 8.31 -15.20 8.27
CA THR A 76 6.96 -15.36 7.72
C THR A 76 5.88 -14.92 8.72
N ASP A 77 6.22 -14.01 9.63
CA ASP A 77 5.35 -13.59 10.74
C ASP A 77 3.98 -13.08 10.24
N ILE A 78 3.97 -12.24 9.19
CA ILE A 78 2.74 -11.69 8.59
C ILE A 78 1.97 -12.79 7.87
N SER A 79 2.67 -13.59 7.07
CA SER A 79 2.09 -14.68 6.28
C SER A 79 1.50 -15.79 7.15
N ASP A 80 2.15 -16.12 8.26
CA ASP A 80 1.71 -17.12 9.22
C ASP A 80 0.51 -16.60 10.00
N ALA A 81 0.53 -15.34 10.45
CA ALA A 81 -0.63 -14.72 11.09
C ALA A 81 -1.87 -14.72 10.18
N ARG A 82 -1.70 -14.43 8.88
CA ARG A 82 -2.78 -14.58 7.90
C ARG A 82 -3.28 -16.00 7.79
N SER A 83 -2.37 -16.96 7.68
CA SER A 83 -2.72 -18.38 7.58
C SER A 83 -3.53 -18.83 8.79
N VAL A 84 -3.15 -18.36 9.99
CA VAL A 84 -3.89 -18.62 11.24
C VAL A 84 -5.27 -17.94 11.21
N ALA A 85 -5.37 -16.70 10.72
CA ALA A 85 -6.66 -16.02 10.56
C ALA A 85 -7.58 -16.83 9.64
N GLU A 86 -7.07 -17.23 8.47
CA GLU A 86 -7.85 -17.89 7.43
C GLU A 86 -8.41 -19.25 7.86
N ILE A 87 -7.75 -19.96 8.77
CA ILE A 87 -8.26 -21.24 9.29
C ILE A 87 -9.09 -21.07 10.57
N SER A 88 -9.14 -19.87 11.15
CA SER A 88 -9.89 -19.60 12.39
C SER A 88 -11.39 -19.56 12.11
N PRO A 89 -12.21 -20.42 12.76
CA PRO A 89 -13.66 -20.41 12.58
C PRO A 89 -14.29 -19.07 12.95
N THR A 90 -13.80 -18.43 14.02
CA THR A 90 -14.28 -17.12 14.49
C THR A 90 -14.05 -16.04 13.43
N TYR A 91 -12.84 -16.00 12.86
CA TYR A 91 -12.52 -15.07 11.79
C TYR A 91 -13.37 -15.33 10.54
N GLN A 92 -13.49 -16.60 10.13
CA GLN A 92 -14.25 -16.97 8.93
C GLN A 92 -15.75 -16.64 9.04
N ALA A 93 -16.34 -16.77 10.23
CA ALA A 93 -17.74 -16.37 10.45
C ALA A 93 -17.94 -14.87 10.16
N VAL A 94 -17.10 -14.02 10.76
CA VAL A 94 -17.12 -12.56 10.53
C VAL A 94 -16.82 -12.23 9.06
N HIS A 95 -15.76 -12.81 8.51
CA HIS A 95 -15.30 -12.49 7.17
C HIS A 95 -16.31 -12.91 6.08
N SER A 96 -16.92 -14.09 6.23
CA SER A 96 -17.94 -14.59 5.30
C SER A 96 -19.15 -13.66 5.24
N ARG A 97 -19.65 -13.21 6.41
CA ARG A 97 -20.74 -12.23 6.48
C ARG A 97 -20.41 -10.95 5.73
N ILE A 98 -19.22 -10.39 5.95
CA ILE A 98 -18.76 -9.19 5.24
C ILE A 98 -18.74 -9.41 3.73
N LEU A 99 -18.24 -10.55 3.26
CA LEU A 99 -18.15 -10.89 1.83
C LEU A 99 -19.52 -11.00 1.15
N ILE A 100 -20.52 -11.55 1.85
CA ILE A 100 -21.91 -11.62 1.34
C ILE A 100 -22.71 -10.34 1.59
N GLY A 101 -22.07 -9.29 2.11
CA GLY A 101 -22.68 -7.99 2.34
C GLY A 101 -23.56 -7.94 3.59
N GLU A 102 -23.40 -8.85 4.55
CA GLU A 102 -23.97 -8.76 5.90
C GLU A 102 -23.06 -7.95 6.84
N ILE A 103 -23.64 -7.46 7.94
CA ILE A 103 -22.86 -6.82 9.01
C ILE A 103 -22.71 -7.87 10.12
N PRO A 104 -21.48 -8.21 10.55
CA PRO A 104 -21.26 -9.13 11.65
C PRO A 104 -21.90 -8.63 12.95
N GLU A 105 -22.35 -9.55 13.80
CA GLU A 105 -22.91 -9.21 15.10
C GLU A 105 -21.82 -8.76 16.07
N ILE A 106 -22.15 -7.86 17.02
CA ILE A 106 -21.17 -7.28 17.96
C ILE A 106 -20.43 -8.37 18.75
N ASN A 107 -21.16 -9.39 19.24
CA ASN A 107 -20.58 -10.51 19.98
C ASN A 107 -19.60 -11.37 19.16
N GLU A 108 -19.78 -11.45 17.83
CA GLU A 108 -18.81 -12.12 16.94
C GLU A 108 -17.52 -11.30 16.89
N LEU A 109 -17.64 -9.96 16.84
CA LEU A 109 -16.54 -9.00 16.78
C LEU A 109 -15.77 -8.86 18.09
N GLU A 110 -16.42 -8.98 19.25
CA GLU A 110 -15.78 -8.97 20.58
C GLU A 110 -14.65 -10.00 20.68
N ASN A 111 -14.79 -11.16 20.03
CA ASN A 111 -13.75 -12.19 20.05
C ASN A 111 -12.45 -11.79 19.34
N ILE A 112 -12.53 -10.84 18.39
CA ILE A 112 -11.40 -10.40 17.57
C ILE A 112 -10.89 -9.02 18.03
N TYR A 113 -11.81 -8.12 18.37
CA TYR A 113 -11.55 -6.70 18.61
C TYR A 113 -11.84 -6.26 20.05
N GLY A 114 -12.28 -7.18 20.92
CA GLY A 114 -12.45 -6.93 22.36
C GLY A 114 -13.37 -5.75 22.64
N GLU A 115 -12.90 -4.86 23.50
CA GLU A 115 -13.57 -3.62 23.92
C GLU A 115 -13.89 -2.65 22.78
N TYR A 116 -13.28 -2.83 21.60
CA TYR A 116 -13.49 -1.99 20.42
C TYR A 116 -14.41 -2.62 19.36
N ALA A 117 -15.17 -3.67 19.71
CA ALA A 117 -16.10 -4.33 18.80
C ALA A 117 -17.14 -3.36 18.19
N ASP A 118 -17.66 -2.41 18.98
CA ASP A 118 -18.60 -1.38 18.52
C ASP A 118 -18.01 -0.47 17.43
N PHE A 119 -16.73 -0.13 17.56
CA PHE A 119 -16.03 0.64 16.54
C PHE A 119 -15.86 -0.17 15.26
N ALA A 120 -15.39 -1.41 15.34
CA ALA A 120 -15.28 -2.29 14.17
C ALA A 120 -16.64 -2.49 13.48
N HIS A 121 -17.70 -2.67 14.26
CA HIS A 121 -19.06 -2.74 13.75
C HIS A 121 -19.46 -1.47 13.00
N THR A 122 -19.12 -0.29 13.55
CA THR A 122 -19.36 1.02 12.92
C THR A 122 -18.60 1.16 11.61
N VAL A 123 -17.35 0.71 11.54
CA VAL A 123 -16.55 0.66 10.31
C VAL A 123 -17.25 -0.17 9.23
N PHE A 124 -17.58 -1.43 9.55
CA PHE A 124 -18.20 -2.34 8.57
C PHE A 124 -19.58 -1.86 8.11
N ARG A 125 -20.40 -1.33 9.03
CA ARG A 125 -21.71 -0.75 8.72
C ARG A 125 -21.58 0.41 7.74
N ASN A 126 -20.66 1.34 7.97
CA ASN A 126 -20.47 2.50 7.08
C ASN A 126 -19.90 2.09 5.72
N PHE A 127 -18.93 1.17 5.69
CA PHE A 127 -18.35 0.69 4.43
C PHE A 127 -19.42 0.02 3.56
N LYS A 128 -20.33 -0.76 4.17
CA LYS A 128 -21.51 -1.31 3.48
C LYS A 128 -22.49 -0.22 3.05
N ARG A 129 -22.86 0.71 3.95
CA ARG A 129 -23.82 1.80 3.68
C ARG A 129 -23.42 2.61 2.44
N TYR A 130 -22.14 2.94 2.32
CA TYR A 130 -21.59 3.72 1.21
C TYR A 130 -21.08 2.87 0.05
N LYS A 131 -21.41 1.57 0.02
CA LYS A 131 -21.10 0.64 -1.08
C LYS A 131 -19.63 0.70 -1.49
N LEU A 132 -18.74 0.63 -0.50
CA LEU A 132 -17.30 0.70 -0.74
C LEU A 132 -16.76 -0.65 -1.22
N PHE A 133 -16.19 -0.64 -2.42
CA PHE A 133 -15.56 -1.81 -3.04
C PHE A 133 -14.14 -1.50 -3.47
N ARG A 134 -13.28 -2.50 -3.34
CA ARG A 134 -11.92 -2.50 -3.87
C ARG A 134 -11.96 -2.69 -5.39
N LYS A 135 -10.86 -2.36 -6.07
CA LYS A 135 -10.72 -2.54 -7.53
C LYS A 135 -10.90 -3.99 -8.00
N CYS A 136 -10.67 -4.97 -7.11
CA CYS A 136 -10.91 -6.38 -7.37
C CYS A 136 -12.38 -6.81 -7.18
N GLY A 137 -13.28 -5.88 -6.85
CA GLY A 137 -14.71 -6.14 -6.66
C GLY A 137 -15.10 -6.62 -5.26
N LEU A 138 -14.14 -6.90 -4.36
CA LEU A 138 -14.44 -7.27 -2.98
C LEU A 138 -14.84 -6.05 -2.14
N PRO A 139 -15.72 -6.21 -1.12
CA PRO A 139 -16.05 -5.13 -0.19
C PRO A 139 -14.79 -4.58 0.50
N SER A 140 -14.65 -3.26 0.62
CA SER A 140 -13.53 -2.65 1.35
C SER A 140 -13.49 -3.11 2.82
N ALA A 141 -14.65 -3.43 3.41
CA ALA A 141 -14.76 -3.94 4.76
C ALA A 141 -13.99 -5.27 4.94
N ALA A 142 -13.91 -6.09 3.88
CA ALA A 142 -13.18 -7.35 3.92
C ALA A 142 -11.66 -7.10 4.04
N HIS A 143 -11.16 -6.05 3.40
CA HIS A 143 -9.76 -5.65 3.50
C HIS A 143 -9.40 -5.17 4.91
N VAL A 144 -10.13 -4.18 5.44
CA VAL A 144 -9.84 -3.67 6.79
C VAL A 144 -10.02 -4.74 7.88
N ASN A 145 -10.95 -5.69 7.69
CA ASN A 145 -11.08 -6.85 8.58
C ASN A 145 -9.85 -7.77 8.55
N ARG A 146 -9.28 -8.04 7.35
CA ARG A 146 -8.03 -8.82 7.22
C ARG A 146 -6.87 -8.14 7.93
N VAL A 147 -6.69 -6.85 7.70
CA VAL A 147 -5.61 -6.07 8.34
C VAL A 147 -5.78 -6.08 9.86
N GLY A 148 -6.98 -5.82 10.38
CA GLY A 148 -7.27 -5.87 11.81
C GLY A 148 -7.07 -7.25 12.44
N ALA A 149 -7.50 -8.33 11.77
CA ALA A 149 -7.32 -9.70 12.26
C ALA A 149 -5.84 -10.12 12.31
N VAL A 150 -5.06 -9.74 11.29
CA VAL A 150 -3.61 -9.96 11.28
C VAL A 150 -2.95 -9.22 12.45
N SER A 151 -3.31 -7.96 12.69
CA SER A 151 -2.83 -7.20 13.87
C SER A 151 -3.16 -7.89 15.19
N THR A 152 -4.36 -8.48 15.32
CA THR A 152 -4.78 -9.24 16.51
C THR A 152 -3.95 -10.50 16.72
N ILE A 153 -3.66 -11.25 15.67
CA ILE A 153 -2.94 -12.53 15.76
C ILE A 153 -1.45 -12.33 15.99
N ILE A 154 -0.86 -11.31 15.34
CA ILE A 154 0.53 -10.91 15.57
C ILE A 154 0.70 -10.33 16.99
N ASP A 155 -0.41 -9.89 17.60
CA ASP A 155 -0.49 -9.36 18.94
C ASP A 155 0.38 -8.11 19.13
N ILE A 156 0.22 -7.14 18.23
CA ILE A 156 0.91 -5.84 18.32
C ILE A 156 0.35 -4.95 19.45
N ASN A 157 -0.69 -5.40 20.16
CA ASN A 157 -1.36 -4.63 21.20
C ASN A 157 -0.57 -4.63 22.51
N ASP A 158 -0.91 -3.72 23.41
CA ASP A 158 -0.48 -3.84 24.81
C ASP A 158 -1.26 -4.96 25.51
N PRO A 159 -0.68 -5.63 26.52
CA PRO A 159 -1.33 -6.74 27.21
C PRO A 159 -2.73 -6.37 27.73
N GLY A 160 -3.73 -7.15 27.32
CA GLY A 160 -5.12 -6.95 27.73
C GLY A 160 -5.90 -5.90 26.95
N SER A 161 -5.33 -5.29 25.91
CA SER A 161 -6.02 -4.35 25.03
C SER A 161 -6.12 -4.85 23.59
N ARG A 162 -7.09 -4.30 22.83
CA ARG A 162 -7.23 -4.47 21.37
C ARG A 162 -7.08 -3.18 20.57
N LEU A 163 -6.47 -2.15 21.16
CA LEU A 163 -6.38 -0.80 20.60
C LEU A 163 -5.79 -0.76 19.18
N TYR A 164 -4.62 -1.34 18.97
CA TYR A 164 -3.93 -1.30 17.67
C TYR A 164 -4.61 -2.19 16.62
N SER A 165 -5.25 -3.27 17.04
CA SER A 165 -6.13 -4.05 16.17
C SER A 165 -7.35 -3.24 15.70
N ALA A 166 -7.96 -2.46 16.58
CA ALA A 166 -9.07 -1.58 16.24
C ALA A 166 -8.64 -0.42 15.33
N ILE A 167 -7.50 0.21 15.63
CA ILE A 167 -6.86 1.21 14.76
C ILE A 167 -6.61 0.62 13.35
N ALA A 168 -6.13 -0.63 13.28
CA ALA A 168 -5.93 -1.33 12.01
C ALA A 168 -7.23 -1.60 11.24
N VAL A 169 -8.37 -1.78 11.90
CA VAL A 169 -9.69 -1.81 11.23
C VAL A 169 -10.09 -0.41 10.73
N GLY A 170 -9.70 0.63 11.44
CA GLY A 170 -10.02 2.03 11.10
C GLY A 170 -9.06 2.71 10.12
N HIS A 171 -8.00 2.06 9.66
CA HIS A 171 -6.87 2.75 8.99
C HIS A 171 -7.26 3.50 7.70
N ASP A 172 -8.17 2.95 6.89
CA ASP A 172 -8.68 3.57 5.66
C ASP A 172 -9.96 4.40 5.91
N PHE A 173 -10.48 4.44 7.14
CA PHE A 173 -11.85 4.90 7.43
C PHE A 173 -12.08 6.36 7.03
N ILE A 174 -11.14 7.26 7.36
CA ILE A 174 -11.24 8.68 7.03
C ILE A 174 -11.10 8.89 5.52
N GLU A 175 -10.09 8.28 4.89
CA GLU A 175 -9.79 8.42 3.45
C GLU A 175 -10.97 7.99 2.57
N ASP A 176 -11.62 6.89 2.94
CA ASP A 176 -12.66 6.28 2.12
C ASP A 176 -14.03 6.91 2.32
N LEU A 177 -14.31 7.51 3.49
CA LEU A 177 -15.63 8.00 3.85
C LEU A 177 -15.78 9.51 3.95
N LEU A 178 -14.72 10.29 4.24
CA LEU A 178 -14.86 11.72 4.52
C LEU A 178 -15.68 12.46 3.46
N TYR A 179 -15.43 12.21 2.18
CA TYR A 179 -16.14 12.86 1.06
C TYR A 179 -17.37 12.10 0.53
N LYS A 180 -17.74 10.99 1.18
CA LYS A 180 -18.91 10.16 0.78
C LYS A 180 -20.00 10.18 1.84
N ALA A 181 -19.61 10.29 3.10
CA ALA A 181 -20.53 10.30 4.20
C ALA A 181 -21.41 11.55 4.17
N VAL A 182 -22.65 11.38 4.60
CA VAL A 182 -23.61 12.46 4.82
C VAL A 182 -24.10 12.40 6.26
N ASP A 183 -24.44 13.56 6.80
CA ASP A 183 -25.08 13.68 8.12
C ASP A 183 -26.58 13.32 8.10
N GLU A 184 -27.31 13.64 9.17
CA GLU A 184 -28.74 13.40 9.28
C GLU A 184 -29.58 14.21 8.29
N ASP A 185 -29.08 15.38 7.87
CA ASP A 185 -29.74 16.29 6.92
C ASP A 185 -29.35 16.01 5.46
N GLY A 186 -28.49 15.02 5.22
CA GLY A 186 -28.01 14.64 3.89
C GLY A 186 -26.87 15.53 3.38
N VAL A 187 -26.27 16.37 4.24
CA VAL A 187 -25.14 17.22 3.86
C VAL A 187 -23.85 16.40 3.93
N HIS A 188 -23.06 16.46 2.86
CA HIS A 188 -21.79 15.77 2.79
C HIS A 188 -20.80 16.28 3.83
N TYR A 189 -20.05 15.34 4.42
CA TYR A 189 -18.78 15.66 5.05
C TYR A 189 -17.77 16.04 3.96
N SER A 190 -16.81 16.88 4.31
CA SER A 190 -15.75 17.35 3.42
C SER A 190 -14.58 17.80 4.29
N PHE A 191 -13.54 18.34 3.64
CA PHE A 191 -12.46 19.03 4.34
C PHE A 191 -12.97 19.99 5.43
N LYS A 192 -13.99 20.79 5.12
CA LYS A 192 -14.52 21.83 6.02
C LYS A 192 -15.22 21.27 7.26
N ARG A 193 -15.56 19.98 7.25
CA ARG A 193 -16.22 19.25 8.34
C ARG A 193 -15.37 18.08 8.82
N TYR A 194 -14.05 18.16 8.64
CA TYR A 194 -13.12 17.09 8.98
C TYR A 194 -13.16 16.73 10.47
N THR A 195 -13.03 17.74 11.35
CA THR A 195 -13.05 17.54 12.80
C THR A 195 -14.38 16.93 13.26
N GLU A 196 -15.50 17.46 12.76
CA GLU A 196 -16.84 16.93 13.05
C GLU A 196 -16.96 15.45 12.64
N PHE A 197 -16.44 15.08 11.46
CA PHE A 197 -16.43 13.70 11.00
C PHE A 197 -15.64 12.79 11.96
N VAL A 198 -14.42 13.20 12.32
CA VAL A 198 -13.55 12.43 13.22
C VAL A 198 -14.20 12.27 14.59
N GLU A 199 -14.72 13.35 15.17
CA GLU A 199 -15.33 13.32 16.50
C GLU A 199 -16.60 12.46 16.55
N LYS A 200 -17.41 12.50 15.49
CA LYS A 200 -18.66 11.75 15.40
C LYS A 200 -18.45 10.25 15.25
N PHE A 201 -17.50 9.84 14.42
CA PHE A 201 -17.39 8.43 14.00
C PHE A 201 -16.26 7.66 14.68
N ILE A 202 -15.26 8.34 15.25
CA ILE A 202 -14.07 7.70 15.82
C ILE A 202 -14.01 7.97 17.33
N PRO A 203 -14.04 6.90 18.16
CA PRO A 203 -13.82 7.01 19.61
C PRO A 203 -12.52 7.73 19.93
N GLU A 204 -12.53 8.56 20.98
CA GLU A 204 -11.45 9.49 21.32
C GLU A 204 -10.09 8.80 21.39
N GLU A 205 -10.05 7.65 22.05
CA GLU A 205 -8.86 6.81 22.26
C GLU A 205 -8.28 6.21 20.97
N LEU A 206 -9.09 6.09 19.89
CA LEU A 206 -8.65 5.58 18.59
C LEU A 206 -8.23 6.69 17.61
N ARG A 207 -8.65 7.95 17.87
CA ARG A 207 -8.46 9.08 16.95
C ARG A 207 -7.01 9.26 16.57
N GLN A 208 -6.10 9.32 17.55
CA GLN A 208 -4.69 9.57 17.28
C GLN A 208 -4.09 8.53 16.32
N GLY A 209 -4.32 7.25 16.59
CA GLY A 209 -3.78 6.17 15.76
C GLY A 209 -4.35 6.15 14.34
N ILE A 210 -5.66 6.37 14.21
CA ILE A 210 -6.32 6.44 12.89
C ILE A 210 -5.87 7.68 12.11
N LEU A 211 -5.71 8.82 12.78
CA LEU A 211 -5.16 10.03 12.18
C LEU A 211 -3.74 9.79 11.67
N ILE A 212 -2.86 9.18 12.47
CA ILE A 212 -1.48 8.87 12.04
C ILE A 212 -1.47 7.99 10.78
N LEU A 213 -2.35 7.00 10.70
CA LEU A 213 -2.42 6.10 9.54
C LEU A 213 -3.13 6.71 8.32
N THR A 214 -3.90 7.78 8.50
CA THR A 214 -4.63 8.43 7.40
C THR A 214 -3.66 9.16 6.47
N ASN A 215 -3.80 8.92 5.17
CA ASN A 215 -3.11 9.66 4.13
C ASN A 215 -3.80 11.01 3.88
N HIS A 216 -3.52 11.98 4.76
CA HIS A 216 -4.05 13.34 4.64
C HIS A 216 -3.72 14.02 3.30
N TYR A 217 -2.64 13.61 2.63
CA TYR A 217 -2.32 14.13 1.31
C TYR A 217 -3.38 13.76 0.27
N ASP A 218 -3.99 12.57 0.32
CA ASP A 218 -5.10 12.23 -0.59
C ASP A 218 -6.34 13.08 -0.31
N ILE A 219 -6.58 13.44 0.96
CA ILE A 219 -7.67 14.33 1.37
C ILE A 219 -7.49 15.73 0.78
N VAL A 220 -6.27 16.27 0.82
CA VAL A 220 -5.91 17.56 0.19
C VAL A 220 -6.08 17.47 -1.32
N VAL A 221 -5.58 16.41 -1.96
CA VAL A 221 -5.71 16.25 -3.42
C VAL A 221 -7.17 16.13 -3.87
N ARG A 222 -8.03 15.49 -3.06
CA ARG A 222 -9.48 15.47 -3.31
C ARG A 222 -10.11 16.85 -3.16
N HIS A 223 -9.71 17.62 -2.14
CA HIS A 223 -10.16 19.01 -2.02
C HIS A 223 -9.80 19.83 -3.26
N ILE A 224 -8.57 19.70 -3.76
CA ILE A 224 -8.12 20.37 -4.98
C ILE A 224 -9.03 19.98 -6.16
N ALA A 225 -9.34 18.69 -6.32
CA ALA A 225 -10.24 18.24 -7.37
C ALA A 225 -11.64 18.88 -7.27
N GLU A 226 -12.25 18.88 -6.09
CA GLU A 226 -13.55 19.51 -5.85
C GLU A 226 -13.52 21.02 -6.12
N TYR A 227 -12.47 21.71 -5.69
CA TYR A 227 -12.27 23.13 -5.98
C TYR A 227 -12.24 23.38 -7.49
N LEU A 228 -11.40 22.64 -8.24
CA LEU A 228 -11.29 22.83 -9.68
C LEU A 228 -12.61 22.54 -10.40
N ASP A 229 -13.34 21.51 -9.97
CA ASP A 229 -14.66 21.18 -10.53
C ASP A 229 -15.68 22.29 -10.24
N ASN A 230 -15.73 22.80 -9.01
CA ASN A 230 -16.65 23.86 -8.58
C ASN A 230 -16.44 25.18 -9.34
N TYR A 231 -15.19 25.50 -9.68
CA TYR A 231 -14.83 26.73 -10.40
C TYR A 231 -14.60 26.51 -11.90
N ASN A 232 -14.84 25.30 -12.43
CA ASN A 232 -14.62 24.91 -13.82
C ASN A 232 -13.20 25.26 -14.32
N LEU A 233 -12.19 24.92 -13.51
CA LEU A 233 -10.78 25.19 -13.76
C LEU A 233 -10.06 23.91 -14.22
N GLY A 234 -9.06 24.07 -15.09
CA GLY A 234 -8.18 22.97 -15.48
C GLY A 234 -7.07 22.72 -14.44
N LEU A 235 -6.62 21.47 -14.31
CA LEU A 235 -5.49 21.12 -13.44
C LEU A 235 -4.17 21.74 -13.96
N ASN A 236 -3.69 22.78 -13.29
CA ASN A 236 -2.42 23.43 -13.55
C ASN A 236 -1.86 24.05 -12.24
N LYS A 237 -0.59 24.45 -12.24
CA LYS A 237 0.10 24.94 -11.03
C LYS A 237 -0.59 26.15 -10.38
N ASN A 238 -1.12 27.09 -11.17
CA ASN A 238 -1.81 28.27 -10.65
C ASN A 238 -3.13 27.89 -9.98
N SER A 239 -3.95 27.08 -10.65
CA SER A 239 -5.24 26.67 -10.08
C SER A 239 -5.09 25.77 -8.84
N VAL A 240 -4.02 24.96 -8.76
CA VAL A 240 -3.65 24.23 -7.54
C VAL A 240 -3.25 25.21 -6.43
N TYR A 241 -2.40 26.20 -6.73
CA TYR A 241 -2.00 27.22 -5.77
C TYR A 241 -3.21 27.97 -5.20
N ASP A 242 -4.15 28.37 -6.05
CA ASP A 242 -5.38 29.07 -5.63
C ASP A 242 -6.25 28.19 -4.72
N SER A 243 -6.40 26.90 -5.05
CA SER A 243 -7.13 25.94 -4.21
C SER A 243 -6.47 25.76 -2.83
N VAL A 244 -5.16 25.55 -2.79
CA VAL A 244 -4.43 25.40 -1.52
C VAL A 244 -4.45 26.71 -0.73
N LYS A 245 -4.42 27.86 -1.39
CA LYS A 245 -4.56 29.15 -0.73
C LYS A 245 -5.93 29.34 -0.09
N GLU A 246 -7.02 28.86 -0.71
CA GLU A 246 -8.33 28.83 -0.06
C GLU A 246 -8.23 28.04 1.26
N LEU A 247 -7.69 26.81 1.20
CA LEU A 247 -7.48 25.95 2.38
C LEU A 247 -6.69 26.66 3.50
N LEU A 248 -5.60 27.33 3.15
CA LEU A 248 -4.73 28.02 4.10
C LEU A 248 -5.36 29.31 4.67
N SER A 249 -6.31 29.90 3.95
CA SER A 249 -6.97 31.15 4.34
C SER A 249 -8.17 30.96 5.28
N GLU A 250 -8.69 29.75 5.39
CA GLU A 250 -9.80 29.42 6.28
C GLU A 250 -9.37 29.47 7.75
N LYS A 251 -9.52 30.65 8.37
CA LYS A 251 -9.41 30.82 9.83
C LYS A 251 -10.55 30.06 10.50
N GLY A 252 -10.21 29.03 11.29
CA GLY A 252 -11.17 28.28 12.12
C GLY A 252 -11.22 26.78 11.85
N ASN A 253 -10.58 26.31 10.77
CA ASN A 253 -10.37 24.89 10.48
C ASN A 253 -8.94 24.44 10.83
N ASP A 254 -8.41 24.94 11.95
CA ASP A 254 -7.32 24.24 12.63
C ASP A 254 -7.94 22.92 13.12
N GLY A 255 -8.04 21.92 12.25
CA GLY A 255 -8.20 20.54 12.65
C GLY A 255 -6.95 20.23 13.47
N VAL A 256 -7.01 20.54 14.76
CA VAL A 256 -5.88 20.47 15.67
C VAL A 256 -5.50 19.00 15.81
N ILE A 257 -4.59 18.51 14.96
CA ILE A 257 -3.91 17.24 15.19
C ILE A 257 -3.09 17.35 16.49
N ASN A 258 -2.68 18.57 16.88
CA ASN A 258 -1.99 18.89 18.15
C ASN A 258 -2.78 18.58 19.44
N GLY A 259 -4.12 18.42 19.43
CA GLY A 259 -4.89 18.14 20.65
C GLY A 259 -4.66 16.72 21.20
N TYR A 260 -4.11 15.83 20.37
CA TYR A 260 -3.88 14.43 20.70
C TYR A 260 -2.39 14.07 20.84
N LEU A 261 -1.49 15.03 20.65
CA LEU A 261 -0.08 14.93 20.98
C LEU A 261 0.13 15.77 22.25
N ASN A 262 -0.31 15.27 23.41
CA ASN A 262 -0.15 16.02 24.65
C ASN A 262 1.33 16.36 24.89
N SER A 263 1.52 17.65 25.10
CA SER A 263 2.65 18.34 25.68
C SER A 263 3.09 17.68 26.99
N ASP A 264 4.32 17.21 27.04
CA ASP A 264 5.21 17.30 28.22
C ASP A 264 6.62 16.75 27.90
N ASP A 265 6.80 16.07 26.77
CA ASP A 265 8.13 15.84 26.21
C ASP A 265 8.40 16.85 25.08
N GLU A 266 9.33 17.78 25.32
CA GLU A 266 9.92 18.67 24.33
C GLU A 266 10.60 17.85 23.22
N LEU A 267 9.82 17.30 22.31
CA LEU A 267 10.31 16.73 21.07
C LEU A 267 10.75 17.88 20.16
N PRO A 268 11.98 17.87 19.64
CA PRO A 268 12.41 18.88 18.67
C PRO A 268 11.44 18.85 17.48
N GLN A 269 10.90 20.02 17.11
CA GLN A 269 10.08 20.21 15.91
C GLN A 269 10.87 19.71 14.70
N SER A 270 10.45 18.58 14.11
CA SER A 270 11.09 18.01 12.93
C SER A 270 10.04 17.35 12.05
N ASN A 271 9.83 17.97 10.88
CA ASN A 271 9.28 17.50 9.61
C ASN A 271 7.92 16.76 9.56
N ILE A 272 7.17 16.61 10.64
CA ILE A 272 5.86 15.94 10.61
C ILE A 272 4.74 16.98 10.67
N PRO A 273 3.81 17.00 9.69
CA PRO A 273 2.72 17.97 9.66
C PRO A 273 1.86 17.92 10.93
N SER A 274 1.84 19.01 11.69
CA SER A 274 1.08 19.14 12.94
C SER A 274 -0.38 19.57 12.73
N SER A 275 -0.73 19.85 11.48
CA SER A 275 -2.04 20.33 11.06
C SER A 275 -2.33 19.93 9.62
N ILE A 276 -3.59 19.91 9.26
CA ILE A 276 -4.02 19.68 7.87
C ILE A 276 -3.48 20.77 6.92
N GLN A 277 -3.22 21.98 7.41
CA GLN A 277 -2.59 23.05 6.64
C GLN A 277 -1.13 22.74 6.28
N GLU A 278 -0.37 22.10 7.17
CA GLU A 278 1.00 21.67 6.88
C GLU A 278 1.02 20.56 5.81
N TYR A 279 0.06 19.63 5.84
CA TYR A 279 -0.14 18.66 4.76
C TYR A 279 -0.46 19.35 3.43
N ALA A 280 -1.31 20.38 3.46
CA ALA A 280 -1.66 21.15 2.27
C ALA A 280 -0.45 21.91 1.69
N GLN A 281 0.38 22.51 2.54
CA GLN A 281 1.60 23.19 2.11
C GLN A 281 2.60 22.22 1.46
N LYS A 282 2.90 21.09 2.10
CA LYS A 282 3.78 20.07 1.51
C LYS A 282 3.24 19.50 0.20
N THR A 283 1.91 19.33 0.10
CA THR A 283 1.25 18.91 -1.16
C THR A 283 1.50 19.94 -2.27
N LEU A 284 1.34 21.23 -1.95
CA LEU A 284 1.58 22.31 -2.89
C LEU A 284 3.04 22.32 -3.35
N ASP A 285 3.99 22.28 -2.41
CA ASP A 285 5.42 22.29 -2.71
C ASP A 285 5.80 21.15 -3.67
N LEU A 286 5.32 19.93 -3.38
CA LEU A 286 5.53 18.78 -4.26
C LEU A 286 4.93 19.02 -5.66
N ILE A 287 3.69 19.49 -5.76
CA ILE A 287 3.03 19.71 -7.06
C ILE A 287 3.75 20.80 -7.87
N LEU A 288 4.29 21.82 -7.21
CA LEU A 288 5.06 22.87 -7.87
C LEU A 288 6.39 22.35 -8.44
N ASP A 289 6.98 21.33 -7.83
CA ASP A 289 8.20 20.67 -8.31
C ASP A 289 7.93 19.58 -9.37
N LEU A 290 6.68 19.11 -9.50
CA LEU A 290 6.35 18.08 -10.48
C LEU A 290 6.55 18.58 -11.93
N PRO A 291 7.07 17.70 -12.82
CA PRO A 291 7.09 17.93 -14.26
C PRO A 291 5.70 18.15 -14.86
N ALA A 292 5.60 18.93 -15.94
CA ALA A 292 4.33 19.25 -16.57
C ALA A 292 3.58 18.02 -17.10
N ASP A 293 4.29 16.99 -17.57
CA ASP A 293 3.72 15.72 -18.04
C ASP A 293 3.18 14.83 -16.90
N LYS A 294 3.47 15.19 -15.64
CA LYS A 294 2.99 14.56 -14.41
C LYS A 294 1.85 15.32 -13.73
N MET A 295 1.32 16.35 -14.38
CA MET A 295 0.16 17.12 -13.88
C MET A 295 -1.17 16.40 -14.17
N LYS A 296 -1.30 15.16 -13.69
CA LYS A 296 -2.55 14.39 -13.65
C LYS A 296 -2.84 13.98 -12.22
N PHE A 297 -4.10 13.95 -11.82
CA PHE A 297 -4.46 13.61 -10.44
C PHE A 297 -3.90 12.27 -9.97
N GLU A 298 -3.86 11.24 -10.84
CA GLU A 298 -3.26 9.96 -10.45
C GLU A 298 -1.75 10.03 -10.20
N ASP A 299 -1.03 10.84 -10.98
CA ASP A 299 0.42 11.03 -10.83
C ASP A 299 0.72 11.87 -9.58
N ILE A 300 -0.10 12.90 -9.30
CA ILE A 300 -0.02 13.72 -8.08
C ILE A 300 -0.28 12.86 -6.84
N ARG A 301 -1.39 12.08 -6.83
CA ARG A 301 -1.71 11.17 -5.71
C ARG A 301 -0.60 10.16 -5.49
N TRP A 302 -0.03 9.62 -6.56
CA TRP A 302 1.08 8.68 -6.49
C TRP A 302 2.32 9.34 -5.85
N ALA A 303 2.72 10.52 -6.33
CA ALA A 303 3.86 11.24 -5.78
C ALA A 303 3.65 11.59 -4.30
N CYS A 304 2.48 12.12 -3.94
CA CYS A 304 2.13 12.40 -2.54
C CYS A 304 2.23 11.14 -1.67
N TYR A 305 1.73 10.01 -2.16
CA TYR A 305 1.78 8.76 -1.43
C TYR A 305 3.21 8.30 -1.17
N THR A 306 4.06 8.23 -2.20
CA THR A 306 5.41 7.64 -2.09
C THR A 306 6.47 8.60 -1.57
N GLU A 307 6.32 9.91 -1.83
CA GLU A 307 7.35 10.91 -1.50
C GLU A 307 7.07 11.65 -0.21
N LEU A 308 5.80 11.71 0.22
CA LEU A 308 5.38 12.39 1.44
C LEU A 308 4.80 11.40 2.46
N TYR A 309 3.63 10.82 2.19
CA TYR A 309 2.88 10.04 3.19
C TYR A 309 3.68 8.89 3.80
N LEU A 310 4.24 7.99 2.98
CA LEU A 310 5.01 6.86 3.50
C LEU A 310 6.26 7.32 4.29
N LYS A 311 6.93 8.39 3.85
CA LYS A 311 8.12 8.91 4.55
C LYS A 311 7.75 9.56 5.87
N ASP A 312 6.70 10.37 5.89
CA ASP A 312 6.21 11.04 7.10
C ASP A 312 5.74 10.02 8.13
N LEU A 313 5.00 8.98 7.72
CA LEU A 313 4.55 7.91 8.61
C LEU A 313 5.73 7.10 9.18
N ALA A 314 6.73 6.81 8.35
CA ALA A 314 7.94 6.12 8.81
C ALA A 314 8.75 7.00 9.79
N ALA A 315 8.90 8.29 9.49
CA ALA A 315 9.57 9.25 10.36
C ALA A 315 8.84 9.41 11.70
N LEU A 316 7.51 9.47 11.68
CA LEU A 316 6.64 9.46 12.86
C LEU A 316 6.89 8.23 13.73
N SER A 317 6.82 7.05 13.13
CA SER A 317 7.00 5.77 13.82
C SER A 317 8.39 5.67 14.47
N LYS A 318 9.42 6.12 13.75
CA LYS A 318 10.80 6.15 14.25
C LYS A 318 11.00 7.16 15.39
N LYS A 319 10.41 8.35 15.26
CA LYS A 319 10.56 9.43 16.27
C LYS A 319 9.88 9.09 17.59
N ALA A 320 8.71 8.46 17.53
CA ALA A 320 7.95 8.07 18.71
C ALA A 320 8.49 6.79 19.39
N ASP A 321 9.50 6.13 18.80
CA ASP A 321 9.93 4.77 19.14
C ASP A 321 8.74 3.79 19.24
N ASN A 322 7.72 4.04 18.42
CA ASN A 322 6.48 3.27 18.37
C ASN A 322 6.23 2.83 16.94
N PHE A 323 6.74 1.64 16.63
CA PHE A 323 6.71 1.07 15.30
C PHE A 323 5.37 0.38 14.97
N ARG A 324 4.39 0.36 15.88
CA ARG A 324 3.11 -0.33 15.66
C ARG A 324 2.32 0.24 14.48
N PHE A 325 2.36 1.56 14.27
CA PHE A 325 1.75 2.18 13.09
C PHE A 325 2.45 1.75 11.80
N PHE A 326 3.79 1.62 11.85
CA PHE A 326 4.54 1.08 10.73
C PHE A 326 4.13 -0.38 10.44
N GLU A 327 3.90 -1.17 11.47
CA GLU A 327 3.49 -2.57 11.33
C GLU A 327 2.10 -2.70 10.74
N ILE A 328 1.13 -1.93 11.24
CA ILE A 328 -0.22 -1.90 10.67
C ILE A 328 -0.16 -1.57 9.18
N LYS A 329 0.65 -0.56 8.78
CA LYS A 329 0.79 -0.22 7.37
C LYS A 329 1.50 -1.31 6.56
N SER A 330 2.43 -2.04 7.16
CA SER A 330 3.05 -3.22 6.54
C SER A 330 2.02 -4.33 6.29
N PHE A 331 1.07 -4.53 7.21
CA PHE A 331 0.01 -5.51 7.07
C PHE A 331 -0.99 -5.12 5.97
N ASP A 332 -1.41 -3.85 5.90
CA ASP A 332 -2.21 -3.30 4.79
C ASP A 332 -1.50 -3.52 3.45
N LEU A 333 -0.27 -3.03 3.34
CA LEU A 333 0.48 -3.08 2.08
C LEU A 333 0.72 -4.50 1.60
N SER A 334 0.99 -5.44 2.51
CA SER A 334 1.12 -6.84 2.15
C SER A 334 -0.25 -7.50 1.87
N ASP A 335 -1.36 -7.07 2.50
CA ASP A 335 -2.72 -7.56 2.17
C ASP A 335 -3.14 -7.14 0.76
N ASN A 336 -2.60 -6.02 0.24
CA ASN A 336 -2.81 -5.60 -1.14
C ASN A 336 -2.24 -6.58 -2.18
N GLY A 337 -1.45 -7.57 -1.75
CA GLY A 337 -1.09 -8.74 -2.56
C GLY A 337 -2.26 -9.69 -2.81
N HIS A 338 -3.29 -9.71 -1.96
CA HIS A 338 -4.48 -10.52 -2.17
C HIS A 338 -5.35 -9.96 -3.29
N GLY A 339 -5.66 -10.81 -4.27
CA GLY A 339 -6.37 -10.39 -5.47
C GLY A 339 -5.50 -9.58 -6.45
N ILE A 340 -4.18 -9.49 -6.25
CA ILE A 340 -3.27 -8.84 -7.20
C ILE A 340 -3.41 -9.42 -8.62
N GLY A 341 -3.73 -10.72 -8.72
CA GLY A 341 -4.04 -11.44 -9.95
C GLY A 341 -5.25 -10.91 -10.73
N SER A 342 -6.13 -10.13 -10.10
CA SER A 342 -7.30 -9.48 -10.75
C SER A 342 -7.03 -8.04 -11.20
N LEU A 343 -5.91 -7.44 -10.79
CA LEU A 343 -5.57 -6.05 -11.11
C LEU A 343 -4.96 -5.93 -12.52
N SER A 344 -5.11 -4.75 -13.12
CA SER A 344 -4.38 -4.38 -14.34
C SER A 344 -2.86 -4.35 -14.10
N MET A 345 -2.07 -4.48 -15.17
CA MET A 345 -0.60 -4.48 -15.08
C MET A 345 -0.07 -3.25 -14.34
N ASP A 346 -0.53 -2.05 -14.69
CA ASP A 346 -0.08 -0.80 -14.04
C ASP A 346 -0.46 -0.75 -12.56
N ALA A 347 -1.62 -1.28 -12.18
CA ALA A 347 -2.02 -1.35 -10.78
C ALA A 347 -1.15 -2.32 -9.97
N ARG A 348 -0.75 -3.46 -10.56
CA ARG A 348 0.21 -4.39 -9.91
C ARG A 348 1.59 -3.76 -9.74
N ILE A 349 2.10 -3.10 -10.78
CA ILE A 349 3.38 -2.39 -10.72
C ILE A 349 3.36 -1.34 -9.61
N ARG A 350 2.30 -0.51 -9.57
CA ARG A 350 2.15 0.50 -8.51
C ARG A 350 2.07 -0.13 -7.12
N ASN A 351 1.33 -1.23 -6.94
CA ASN A 351 1.26 -1.90 -5.64
C ASN A 351 2.63 -2.42 -5.18
N LEU A 352 3.39 -3.06 -6.06
CA LEU A 352 4.74 -3.53 -5.73
C LEU A 352 5.69 -2.37 -5.39
N LEU A 353 5.62 -1.27 -6.14
CA LEU A 353 6.43 -0.07 -5.85
C LEU A 353 6.02 0.63 -4.54
N LYS A 354 4.76 0.56 -4.12
CA LYS A 354 4.34 1.06 -2.78
C LYS A 354 4.99 0.24 -1.68
N GLN A 355 4.95 -1.08 -1.82
CA GLN A 355 5.57 -1.98 -0.86
C GLN A 355 7.09 -1.79 -0.82
N GLU A 356 7.75 -1.60 -1.98
CA GLU A 356 9.20 -1.29 -2.04
C GLU A 356 9.53 0.01 -1.33
N ALA A 357 8.81 1.09 -1.66
CA ALA A 357 9.04 2.39 -1.03
C ALA A 357 8.90 2.29 0.49
N TRP A 358 7.89 1.57 0.96
CA TRP A 358 7.66 1.35 2.38
C TRP A 358 8.76 0.51 3.06
N ALA A 359 9.14 -0.62 2.45
CA ALA A 359 10.22 -1.47 2.96
C ALA A 359 11.55 -0.69 3.06
N ARG A 360 11.84 0.16 2.06
CA ARG A 360 13.02 1.03 2.06
C ARG A 360 13.04 1.99 3.24
N GLU A 361 11.92 2.63 3.58
CA GLU A 361 11.86 3.50 4.77
C GLU A 361 12.10 2.69 6.05
N GLY A 362 11.56 1.46 6.13
CA GLY A 362 11.79 0.56 7.26
C GLY A 362 13.26 0.20 7.47
N TYR A 363 14.02 -0.10 6.41
CA TYR A 363 15.46 -0.39 6.53
C TYR A 363 16.27 0.79 7.10
N GLN A 364 15.78 2.02 6.97
CA GLN A 364 16.45 3.21 7.52
C GLN A 364 16.22 3.38 9.04
N PHE A 365 15.39 2.54 9.66
CA PHE A 365 15.15 2.61 11.09
C PHE A 365 16.41 2.32 11.90
N ASN A 366 17.23 1.37 11.45
CA ASN A 366 18.44 0.93 12.16
C ASN A 366 18.17 0.63 13.66
N THR A 367 17.00 0.03 13.94
CA THR A 367 16.58 -0.32 15.29
C THR A 367 17.04 -1.74 15.66
N GLU A 368 17.24 -1.98 16.95
CA GLU A 368 17.52 -3.33 17.49
C GLU A 368 16.22 -4.11 17.78
N TRP A 369 15.05 -3.49 17.65
CA TRP A 369 13.78 -4.15 17.92
C TRP A 369 13.52 -5.27 16.90
N ALA A 370 13.68 -6.52 17.34
CA ALA A 370 13.63 -7.67 16.44
C ALA A 370 12.31 -7.84 15.66
N PRO A 371 11.11 -7.62 16.23
CA PRO A 371 9.84 -7.83 15.51
C PRO A 371 9.72 -6.99 14.24
N ILE A 372 10.00 -5.70 14.30
CA ILE A 372 9.92 -4.82 13.12
C ILE A 372 10.93 -5.20 12.05
N ASN A 373 12.18 -5.52 12.44
CA ASN A 373 13.22 -5.92 11.50
C ASN A 373 12.84 -7.19 10.75
N LYS A 374 12.28 -8.17 11.47
CA LYS A 374 11.77 -9.42 10.88
C LYS A 374 10.66 -9.16 9.85
N ARG A 375 9.71 -8.28 10.19
CA ARG A 375 8.56 -7.93 9.32
C ARG A 375 9.00 -7.12 8.09
N ILE A 376 9.97 -6.22 8.23
CA ILE A 376 10.60 -5.52 7.11
C ILE A 376 11.29 -6.52 6.18
N MET A 377 12.06 -7.47 6.73
CA MET A 377 12.72 -8.51 5.93
C MET A 377 11.71 -9.40 5.19
N GLU A 378 10.64 -9.82 5.86
CA GLU A 378 9.55 -10.58 5.23
C GLU A 378 8.95 -9.81 4.06
N LEU A 379 8.51 -8.57 4.30
CA LEU A 379 7.91 -7.72 3.27
C LEU A 379 8.87 -7.53 2.10
N ASN A 380 10.14 -7.27 2.38
CA ASN A 380 11.13 -7.04 1.36
C ASN A 380 11.32 -8.26 0.46
N GLU A 381 11.45 -9.45 1.04
CA GLU A 381 11.55 -10.70 0.29
C GLU A 381 10.26 -11.00 -0.51
N ASP A 382 9.09 -10.77 0.09
CA ASP A 382 7.81 -10.98 -0.58
C ASP A 382 7.71 -10.14 -1.87
N ILE A 383 8.06 -8.85 -1.80
CA ILE A 383 8.02 -7.95 -2.97
C ILE A 383 8.85 -8.50 -4.12
N LEU A 384 10.07 -9.01 -3.82
CA LEU A 384 10.94 -9.59 -4.83
C LEU A 384 10.33 -10.86 -5.43
N VAL A 385 9.78 -11.75 -4.62
CA VAL A 385 9.11 -12.97 -5.09
C VAL A 385 7.89 -12.65 -5.94
N PHE A 386 7.06 -11.69 -5.54
CA PHE A 386 5.90 -11.27 -6.33
C PHE A 386 6.33 -10.61 -7.65
N ALA A 387 7.42 -9.84 -7.67
CA ALA A 387 7.99 -9.27 -8.89
C ALA A 387 8.54 -10.34 -9.83
N GLU A 388 9.30 -11.32 -9.32
CA GLU A 388 9.79 -12.47 -10.10
C GLU A 388 8.61 -13.26 -10.70
N TYR A 389 7.62 -13.62 -9.88
CA TYR A 389 6.40 -14.30 -10.34
C TYR A 389 5.73 -13.54 -11.49
N PHE A 390 5.62 -12.22 -11.36
CA PHE A 390 4.92 -11.39 -12.33
C PHE A 390 5.63 -11.32 -13.69
N VAL A 391 6.96 -11.48 -13.71
CA VAL A 391 7.77 -11.54 -14.93
C VAL A 391 7.84 -12.97 -15.48
N ILE A 392 8.13 -13.96 -14.63
CA ILE A 392 8.25 -15.37 -15.01
C ILE A 392 6.96 -15.89 -15.63
N LYS A 393 5.80 -15.46 -15.12
CA LYS A 393 4.51 -15.84 -15.70
C LYS A 393 4.44 -15.52 -17.20
N ASP A 394 4.91 -14.34 -17.62
CA ASP A 394 4.92 -13.97 -19.04
C ASP A 394 5.98 -14.74 -19.83
N LEU A 395 7.14 -15.01 -19.23
CA LEU A 395 8.19 -15.79 -19.89
C LEU A 395 7.76 -17.23 -20.21
N LEU A 396 6.81 -17.77 -19.43
CA LEU A 396 6.27 -19.12 -19.56
C LEU A 396 5.02 -19.21 -20.45
N GLU A 397 4.49 -18.08 -20.95
CA GLU A 397 3.36 -18.13 -21.88
C GLU A 397 3.72 -18.94 -23.12
N LEU A 398 2.76 -19.69 -23.67
CA LEU A 398 2.98 -20.56 -24.82
C LEU A 398 2.48 -19.96 -26.14
N GLN A 399 1.71 -18.88 -26.04
CA GLN A 399 1.10 -18.17 -27.15
C GLN A 399 1.61 -16.73 -27.16
N SER A 400 1.67 -16.09 -28.34
CA SER A 400 2.15 -14.70 -28.47
C SER A 400 3.48 -14.44 -27.75
N LEU A 401 4.42 -15.37 -27.91
CA LEU A 401 5.69 -15.42 -27.16
C LEU A 401 6.47 -14.10 -27.19
N GLN A 402 6.48 -13.39 -28.32
CA GLN A 402 7.13 -12.09 -28.44
C GLN A 402 6.40 -11.00 -27.64
N ASP A 403 5.07 -10.95 -27.69
CA ASP A 403 4.29 -9.95 -26.94
C ASP A 403 4.51 -10.11 -25.44
N PHE A 404 4.49 -11.35 -24.94
CA PHE A 404 4.76 -11.65 -23.54
C PHE A 404 6.22 -11.44 -23.15
N LEU A 405 7.19 -11.71 -24.04
CA LEU A 405 8.58 -11.31 -23.79
C LEU A 405 8.69 -9.80 -23.61
N ILE A 406 8.13 -9.00 -24.51
CA ILE A 406 8.19 -7.53 -24.41
C ILE A 406 7.49 -7.05 -23.14
N SER A 407 6.36 -7.67 -22.77
CA SER A 407 5.69 -7.42 -21.49
C SER A 407 6.59 -7.76 -20.29
N ALA A 408 7.28 -8.90 -20.30
CA ALA A 408 8.24 -9.30 -19.27
C ALA A 408 9.39 -8.28 -19.12
N LEU A 409 10.01 -7.87 -20.24
CA LEU A 409 11.09 -6.88 -20.27
C LEU A 409 10.61 -5.50 -19.78
N TYR A 410 9.41 -5.10 -20.19
CA TYR A 410 8.77 -3.88 -19.70
C TYR A 410 8.57 -3.91 -18.18
N LYS A 411 8.10 -5.04 -17.63
CA LYS A 411 7.94 -5.22 -16.18
C LYS A 411 9.27 -5.14 -15.44
N ILE A 412 10.34 -5.76 -15.95
CA ILE A 412 11.69 -5.64 -15.36
C ILE A 412 12.09 -4.15 -15.28
N ARG A 413 11.96 -3.41 -16.39
CA ARG A 413 12.29 -1.97 -16.43
C ARG A 413 11.44 -1.15 -15.46
N ARG A 414 10.15 -1.46 -15.32
CA ARG A 414 9.22 -0.72 -14.45
C ARG A 414 9.39 -1.06 -12.97
N LEU A 415 9.92 -2.23 -12.64
CA LEU A 415 10.17 -2.73 -11.29
C LEU A 415 11.66 -2.69 -10.93
N ASP A 416 12.41 -1.81 -11.58
CA ASP A 416 13.85 -1.63 -11.38
C ASP A 416 14.24 -1.50 -9.90
N LYS A 417 13.53 -0.65 -9.15
CA LYS A 417 13.78 -0.46 -7.71
C LYS A 417 13.63 -1.71 -6.84
N ILE A 418 12.99 -2.76 -7.36
CA ILE A 418 12.79 -4.04 -6.66
C ILE A 418 13.88 -5.03 -7.04
N PHE A 419 14.20 -5.11 -8.34
CA PHE A 419 15.18 -6.07 -8.85
C PHE A 419 16.63 -5.69 -8.55
N TYR A 420 16.90 -4.43 -8.23
CA TYR A 420 18.24 -3.94 -7.97
C TYR A 420 18.35 -3.29 -6.59
N THR A 421 19.53 -3.39 -6.00
CA THR A 421 19.92 -2.58 -4.85
C THR A 421 20.72 -1.38 -5.32
N ASP A 422 20.58 -0.26 -4.61
CA ASP A 422 21.41 0.93 -4.78
C ASP A 422 22.88 0.68 -4.39
#